data_AF-A0A2R4FLC5-F1
#
_entry.id   AF-A0A2R4FLC5-F1
#
_cell.length_a   1.000
_cell.length_b   1.000
_cell.length_c   1.000
_cell.angle_alpha   90.00
_cell.angle_beta   90.00
_cell.angle_gamma   90.00
#
_symmetry.space_group_name_H-M   'P 1'
#
loop_
_entity.id
_entity.type
_entity.pdbx_description
1 polymer ?
#
loop_
_entity_poly.entity_id
_entity_poly.type
_entity_poly.pdbx_seq_one_letter_code
_entity_poly.pdbx_strand_id
1 'polypeptide(L)'
;MVQIGRSTAVAPALLAANLLITGTAAHAGPAPDPLGASVEEAVAAKLLGQVSATAAEHTDASETRVTVTRRHGQWAFGTAVALTSQERDVHPTGAIFIARAEAGTWRVSFDGEAGFTELAAESPVVNSQEKRVFGSTPGPRYAGGDYRTGMALPFAVGQTWTMTSGPHGWGGYETPYSSIDLAGGDQVVRAARAGTAYTMCTGWIRVIHDRGYSTDYYHLWSSISVNGAAVSQGTYLGNTGTDVTCGGAATGRHVHFGLRQNSAYVGIAGHGIGKWEFVNGAGAYQGGARHGSAWVGVGGGLYNHGALGLNQAVVDANGGGTLTKRSGPGTGYSVLGSVGDGATVTVSCSANGTSHTGRYGTTSLWNRLSDGAWVSDAYLWTGVNGPVNGWC
;
A
#
# COMPACT_ATOMS: atom_id res chain seq x y z
N MET A 1 61.74 31.91 68.10
CA MET A 1 61.53 30.99 69.24
C MET A 1 61.85 29.58 68.74
N VAL A 2 62.99 29.03 69.20
CA VAL A 2 63.38 27.59 69.35
C VAL A 2 63.03 26.64 68.18
N GLN A 3 63.99 26.23 67.32
CA GLN A 3 64.86 25.02 67.40
C GLN A 3 64.06 23.70 67.32
N ILE A 4 64.22 22.81 66.31
CA ILE A 4 65.09 21.61 66.21
C ILE A 4 64.52 20.88 64.95
N GLY A 5 65.23 20.42 63.91
CA GLY A 5 66.43 19.58 63.84
C GLY A 5 66.03 18.13 63.47
N ARG A 6 66.36 17.67 62.24
CA ARG A 6 66.98 16.35 61.95
C ARG A 6 66.91 15.97 60.45
N SER A 7 68.09 15.66 59.92
CA SER A 7 68.34 15.03 58.63
C SER A 7 68.11 13.52 58.71
N THR A 8 67.57 12.91 57.66
CA THR A 8 67.80 11.50 57.30
C THR A 8 67.77 11.34 55.79
N ALA A 9 68.83 10.72 55.27
CA ALA A 9 69.02 10.35 53.87
C ALA A 9 68.10 9.20 53.44
N VAL A 10 67.68 9.19 52.18
CA VAL A 10 67.05 8.04 51.51
C VAL A 10 67.66 7.87 50.11
N ALA A 11 67.99 6.62 49.79
CA ALA A 11 68.69 6.11 48.62
C ALA A 11 67.94 6.31 47.28
N PRO A 12 68.62 6.27 46.12
CA PRO A 12 67.95 6.36 44.82
C PRO A 12 67.34 5.01 44.45
N ALA A 13 66.03 4.98 44.24
CA ALA A 13 65.33 3.83 43.68
C ALA A 13 65.40 3.89 42.13
N LEU A 14 65.95 2.85 41.53
CA LEU A 14 65.88 2.59 40.09
C LEU A 14 64.42 2.36 39.67
N LEU A 15 63.88 3.25 38.85
CA LEU A 15 62.58 3.07 38.19
C LEU A 15 62.75 2.13 36.98
N ALA A 16 62.26 0.91 37.10
CA ALA A 16 62.03 0.04 35.95
C ALA A 16 60.77 0.51 35.22
N ALA A 17 60.92 1.01 33.99
CA ALA A 17 59.80 1.34 33.12
C ALA A 17 59.17 0.04 32.59
N ASN A 18 58.04 -0.37 33.18
CA ASN A 18 57.19 -1.40 32.59
C ASN A 18 56.42 -0.80 31.42
N LEU A 19 56.82 -1.18 30.20
CA LEU A 19 56.12 -0.88 28.97
C LEU A 19 54.83 -1.74 28.93
N LEU A 20 53.69 -1.14 29.31
CA LEU A 20 52.38 -1.74 29.10
C LEU A 20 52.04 -1.66 27.61
N ILE A 21 52.26 -2.76 26.89
CA ILE A 21 51.67 -2.95 25.55
C ILE A 21 50.18 -3.21 25.79
N THR A 22 49.35 -2.18 25.68
CA THR A 22 47.91 -2.34 25.58
C THR A 22 47.61 -2.98 24.23
N GLY A 23 47.46 -4.31 24.22
CA GLY A 23 46.89 -5.02 23.08
C GLY A 23 45.49 -4.48 22.82
N THR A 24 45.28 -3.83 21.69
CA THR A 24 43.95 -3.54 21.17
C THR A 24 43.27 -4.88 20.94
N ALA A 25 42.22 -5.17 21.73
CA ALA A 25 41.32 -6.25 21.40
C ALA A 25 40.70 -5.94 20.04
N ALA A 26 41.18 -6.65 19.01
CA ALA A 26 40.54 -6.66 17.71
C ALA A 26 39.08 -7.07 17.95
N HIS A 27 38.15 -6.16 17.69
CA HIS A 27 36.74 -6.52 17.59
C HIS A 27 36.65 -7.51 16.45
N ALA A 28 36.41 -8.79 16.77
CA ALA A 28 36.02 -9.77 15.78
C ALA A 28 34.79 -9.22 15.08
N GLY A 29 34.91 -8.96 13.77
CA GLY A 29 33.75 -8.69 12.93
C GLY A 29 32.75 -9.84 13.04
N PRO A 30 31.48 -9.63 12.66
CA PRO A 30 30.49 -10.69 12.68
C PRO A 30 31.05 -11.92 11.93
N ALA A 31 30.91 -13.10 12.54
CA ALA A 31 31.33 -14.33 11.91
C ALA A 31 30.65 -14.45 10.53
N PRO A 32 31.37 -14.89 9.48
CA PRO A 32 30.77 -15.09 8.17
C PRO A 32 29.56 -16.04 8.30
N ASP A 33 28.44 -15.66 7.67
CA ASP A 33 27.22 -16.46 7.64
C ASP A 33 27.57 -17.87 7.11
N PRO A 34 27.17 -18.97 7.76
CA PRO A 34 27.47 -20.33 7.30
C PRO A 34 26.74 -20.74 6.01
N LEU A 35 26.12 -19.77 5.32
CA LEU A 35 25.35 -19.88 4.11
C LEU A 35 26.20 -19.30 2.98
N GLY A 36 26.25 -19.94 1.82
CA GLY A 36 27.15 -19.54 0.71
C GLY A 36 26.92 -18.13 0.17
N ALA A 37 25.84 -17.45 0.57
CA ALA A 37 25.53 -16.04 0.32
C ALA A 37 24.88 -15.40 1.56
N SER A 38 25.14 -14.12 1.79
CA SER A 38 24.45 -13.30 2.77
C SER A 38 22.95 -13.16 2.45
N VAL A 39 22.14 -12.80 3.45
CA VAL A 39 20.70 -12.55 3.19
C VAL A 39 20.50 -11.38 2.24
N GLU A 40 21.36 -10.37 2.32
CA GLU A 40 21.34 -9.20 1.47
C GLU A 40 21.56 -9.59 -0.01
N GLU A 41 22.53 -10.46 -0.29
CA GLU A 41 22.78 -11.00 -1.63
C GLU A 41 21.61 -11.85 -2.14
N ALA A 42 21.07 -12.74 -1.31
CA ALA A 42 19.94 -13.59 -1.68
C ALA A 42 18.67 -12.77 -1.99
N VAL A 43 18.41 -11.74 -1.18
CA VAL A 43 17.29 -10.82 -1.38
C VAL A 43 17.49 -9.97 -2.64
N ALA A 44 18.68 -9.40 -2.85
CA ALA A 44 18.99 -8.60 -4.03
C ALA A 44 18.87 -9.43 -5.31
N ALA A 45 19.43 -10.65 -5.33
CA ALA A 45 19.35 -11.54 -6.48
C ALA A 45 17.90 -11.87 -6.85
N LYS A 46 17.05 -12.15 -5.84
CA LYS A 46 15.62 -12.41 -6.07
C LYS A 46 14.90 -11.16 -6.60
N LEU A 47 15.17 -9.98 -6.02
CA LEU A 47 14.54 -8.73 -6.43
C LEU A 47 14.89 -8.38 -7.88
N LEU A 48 16.17 -8.47 -8.24
CA LEU A 48 16.65 -8.22 -9.60
C LEU A 48 16.03 -9.18 -10.62
N GLY A 49 15.75 -10.43 -10.22
CA GLY A 49 14.99 -11.38 -11.04
C GLY A 49 13.51 -11.02 -11.26
N GLN A 50 12.96 -10.06 -10.51
CA GLN A 50 11.59 -9.55 -10.65
C GLN A 50 11.51 -8.18 -11.34
N VAL A 51 12.66 -7.53 -11.60
CA VAL A 51 12.70 -6.27 -12.33
C VAL A 51 12.26 -6.51 -13.77
N SER A 52 11.41 -5.63 -14.31
CA SER A 52 10.96 -5.73 -15.71
C SER A 52 12.16 -5.59 -16.66
N ALA A 53 12.07 -6.15 -17.87
CA ALA A 53 13.16 -6.05 -18.85
C ALA A 53 13.56 -4.59 -19.11
N THR A 54 12.59 -3.68 -19.24
CA THR A 54 12.83 -2.24 -19.40
C THR A 54 13.50 -1.63 -18.17
N ALA A 55 13.02 -1.91 -16.96
CA ALA A 55 13.66 -1.39 -15.76
C ALA A 55 15.07 -1.97 -15.55
N ALA A 56 15.34 -3.19 -16.02
CA ALA A 56 16.63 -3.84 -15.89
C ALA A 56 17.74 -3.14 -16.69
N GLU A 57 17.41 -2.53 -17.84
CA GLU A 57 18.37 -1.73 -18.62
C GLU A 57 18.83 -0.47 -17.88
N HIS A 58 18.00 0.04 -16.96
CA HIS A 58 18.24 1.26 -16.19
C HIS A 58 18.50 1.00 -14.71
N THR A 59 18.60 -0.27 -14.30
CA THR A 59 18.90 -0.68 -12.93
C THR A 59 20.38 -0.95 -12.80
N ASP A 60 21.06 -0.25 -11.90
CA ASP A 60 22.39 -0.67 -11.46
C ASP A 60 22.22 -1.68 -10.32
N ALA A 61 22.56 -2.95 -10.60
CA ALA A 61 22.50 -4.01 -9.62
C ALA A 61 23.32 -3.70 -8.36
N SER A 62 24.43 -2.95 -8.50
CA SER A 62 25.28 -2.54 -7.39
C SER A 62 24.66 -1.47 -6.50
N GLU A 63 23.66 -0.74 -7.01
CA GLU A 63 22.89 0.24 -6.25
C GLU A 63 21.68 -0.36 -5.54
N THR A 64 21.37 -1.65 -5.75
CA THR A 64 20.24 -2.31 -5.08
C THR A 64 20.37 -2.19 -3.55
N ARG A 65 19.41 -1.53 -2.92
CA ARG A 65 19.42 -1.28 -1.47
C ARG A 65 18.62 -2.35 -0.75
N VAL A 66 19.31 -3.24 -0.04
CA VAL A 66 18.68 -4.16 0.91
C VAL A 66 18.92 -3.67 2.33
N THR A 67 17.84 -3.37 3.04
CA THR A 67 17.89 -2.89 4.43
C THR A 67 17.29 -3.93 5.35
N VAL A 68 18.15 -4.71 6.02
CA VAL A 68 17.70 -5.61 7.10
C VAL A 68 17.44 -4.80 8.35
N THR A 69 16.20 -4.82 8.84
CA THR A 69 15.80 -4.02 10.01
C THR A 69 15.58 -4.84 11.26
N ARG A 70 15.31 -6.15 11.09
CA ARG A 70 15.13 -7.08 12.20
C ARG A 70 15.81 -8.40 11.87
N ARG A 71 16.53 -8.95 12.85
CA ARG A 71 17.15 -10.28 12.79
C ARG A 71 16.88 -11.02 14.10
N HIS A 72 16.62 -12.33 14.01
CA HIS A 72 16.54 -13.20 15.18
C HIS A 72 16.84 -14.66 14.77
N GLY A 73 17.99 -15.18 15.20
CA GLY A 73 18.46 -16.50 14.80
C GLY A 73 18.58 -16.60 13.28
N GLN A 74 17.89 -17.58 12.68
CA GLN A 74 17.87 -17.82 11.23
C GLN A 74 16.94 -16.88 10.44
N TRP A 75 16.33 -15.89 11.09
CA TRP A 75 15.32 -15.03 10.46
C TRP A 75 15.82 -13.62 10.23
N ALA A 76 15.47 -13.05 9.09
CA ALA A 76 15.68 -11.66 8.74
C ALA A 76 14.40 -11.05 8.15
N PHE A 77 14.19 -9.77 8.41
CA PHE A 77 13.10 -8.97 7.86
C PHE A 77 13.62 -7.60 7.45
N GLY A 78 13.13 -7.07 6.33
CA GLY A 78 13.54 -5.76 5.87
C GLY A 78 12.81 -5.28 4.64
N THR A 79 13.37 -4.24 4.03
CA THR A 79 12.95 -3.72 2.72
C THR A 79 14.09 -3.90 1.71
N ALA A 80 13.73 -4.05 0.45
CA ALA A 80 14.65 -4.13 -0.67
C ALA A 80 14.15 -3.26 -1.81
N VAL A 81 15.03 -2.45 -2.40
CA VAL A 81 14.71 -1.57 -3.53
C VAL A 81 15.80 -1.67 -4.58
N ALA A 82 15.42 -2.06 -5.79
CA ALA A 82 16.22 -1.90 -6.99
C ALA A 82 15.98 -0.49 -7.51
N LEU A 83 17.02 0.34 -7.45
CA LEU A 83 16.99 1.72 -7.91
C LEU A 83 17.13 1.77 -9.42
N THR A 84 16.56 2.82 -10.01
CA THR A 84 16.71 3.09 -11.44
C THR A 84 17.23 4.50 -11.68
N SER A 85 17.66 4.78 -12.92
CA SER A 85 18.00 6.14 -13.32
C SER A 85 16.82 7.12 -13.14
N GLN A 86 17.15 8.41 -13.02
CA GLN A 86 16.19 9.51 -12.88
C GLN A 86 15.68 9.96 -14.25
N GLU A 87 15.04 9.04 -14.96
CA GLU A 87 14.50 9.23 -16.30
C GLU A 87 12.99 9.04 -16.33
N ARG A 88 12.34 9.57 -17.37
CA ARG A 88 10.91 9.29 -17.59
C ARG A 88 10.73 7.84 -17.97
N ASP A 89 9.58 7.27 -17.60
CA ASP A 89 9.13 5.94 -18.00
C ASP A 89 9.95 4.77 -17.42
N VAL A 90 10.80 5.08 -16.42
CA VAL A 90 11.57 4.13 -15.64
C VAL A 90 11.16 4.26 -14.18
N HIS A 91 11.10 3.17 -13.43
CA HIS A 91 10.67 3.20 -12.03
C HIS A 91 11.45 2.21 -11.15
N PRO A 92 11.63 2.51 -9.86
CA PRO A 92 12.18 1.56 -8.93
C PRO A 92 11.26 0.35 -8.74
N THR A 93 11.86 -0.77 -8.36
CA THR A 93 11.14 -1.97 -7.91
C THR A 93 11.45 -2.20 -6.44
N GLY A 94 10.41 -2.34 -5.62
CA GLY A 94 10.55 -2.41 -4.16
C GLY A 94 9.68 -3.50 -3.54
N ALA A 95 10.24 -4.17 -2.54
CA ALA A 95 9.59 -5.22 -1.78
C ALA A 95 9.95 -5.15 -0.29
N ILE A 96 9.01 -5.56 0.56
CA ILE A 96 9.28 -5.94 1.95
C ILE A 96 9.55 -7.44 1.95
N PHE A 97 10.56 -7.90 2.66
CA PHE A 97 10.96 -9.30 2.65
C PHE A 97 10.94 -9.94 4.04
N ILE A 98 10.65 -11.23 4.05
CA ILE A 98 10.98 -12.15 5.15
C ILE A 98 11.92 -13.20 4.57
N ALA A 99 13.01 -13.46 5.27
CA ALA A 99 13.97 -14.48 4.91
C ALA A 99 14.22 -15.42 6.08
N ARG A 100 14.32 -16.72 5.79
CA ARG A 100 14.75 -17.76 6.72
C ARG A 100 15.92 -18.53 6.14
N ALA A 101 16.98 -18.73 6.93
CA ALA A 101 18.08 -19.61 6.56
C ALA A 101 17.63 -21.07 6.55
N GLU A 102 17.85 -21.78 5.44
CA GLU A 102 17.47 -23.18 5.23
C GLU A 102 18.60 -23.92 4.50
N ALA A 103 19.11 -25.00 5.10
CA ALA A 103 20.03 -25.96 4.46
C ALA A 103 21.16 -25.35 3.59
N GLY A 104 21.85 -24.32 4.09
CA GLY A 104 22.96 -23.68 3.35
C GLY A 104 22.55 -22.51 2.44
N THR A 105 21.26 -22.19 2.36
CA THR A 105 20.67 -21.13 1.52
C THR A 105 19.69 -20.25 2.30
N TRP A 106 19.14 -19.21 1.66
CA TRP A 106 18.06 -18.38 2.19
C TRP A 106 16.75 -18.63 1.43
N ARG A 107 15.70 -18.99 2.16
CA ARG A 107 14.32 -18.91 1.64
C ARG A 107 13.83 -17.48 1.82
N VAL A 108 13.71 -16.74 0.72
CA VAL A 108 13.25 -15.34 0.69
C VAL A 108 11.85 -15.26 0.11
N SER A 109 10.94 -14.55 0.77
CA SER A 109 9.63 -14.20 0.21
C SER A 109 9.34 -12.71 0.34
N PHE A 110 8.63 -12.14 -0.64
CA PHE A 110 8.27 -10.73 -0.71
C PHE A 110 6.79 -10.47 -0.42
N ASP A 111 6.46 -9.26 0.02
CA ASP A 111 5.11 -8.88 0.38
C ASP A 111 4.10 -9.20 -0.73
N GLY A 112 3.10 -10.00 -0.37
CA GLY A 112 2.02 -10.46 -1.24
C GLY A 112 2.27 -11.81 -1.95
N GLU A 113 3.45 -12.42 -1.81
CA GLU A 113 3.71 -13.74 -2.34
C GLU A 113 3.09 -14.78 -1.40
N ALA A 114 2.67 -15.94 -1.93
CA ALA A 114 2.07 -16.99 -1.11
C ALA A 114 3.00 -17.45 0.04
N GLY A 115 4.32 -17.52 -0.20
CA GLY A 115 5.31 -17.88 0.82
C GLY A 115 5.49 -16.82 1.92
N PHE A 116 5.08 -15.57 1.68
CA PHE A 116 5.29 -14.48 2.63
C PHE A 116 4.39 -14.62 3.85
N THR A 117 3.12 -14.98 3.63
CA THR A 117 2.17 -15.24 4.72
C THR A 117 2.61 -16.43 5.57
N GLU A 118 3.11 -17.50 4.95
CA GLU A 118 3.67 -18.68 5.64
C GLU A 118 4.85 -18.27 6.52
N LEU A 119 5.87 -17.62 5.94
CA LEU A 119 7.05 -17.17 6.67
C LEU A 119 6.68 -16.15 7.76
N ALA A 120 5.72 -15.25 7.52
CA ALA A 120 5.26 -14.28 8.51
C ALA A 120 4.63 -14.94 9.73
N ALA A 121 3.83 -15.99 9.53
CA ALA A 121 3.16 -16.70 10.62
C ALA A 121 4.19 -17.35 11.57
N GLU A 122 5.20 -18.01 11.01
CA GLU A 122 6.25 -18.73 11.76
C GLU A 122 7.32 -17.81 12.34
N SER A 123 7.54 -16.65 11.72
CA SER A 123 8.67 -15.78 12.03
C SER A 123 8.60 -15.16 13.45
N PRO A 124 9.72 -15.13 14.19
CA PRO A 124 9.85 -14.34 15.42
C PRO A 124 10.16 -12.86 15.15
N VAL A 125 10.55 -12.49 13.92
CA VAL A 125 10.89 -11.10 13.56
C VAL A 125 9.68 -10.29 13.09
N VAL A 126 8.52 -10.92 12.89
CA VAL A 126 7.25 -10.25 12.52
C VAL A 126 6.38 -10.10 13.76
N ASN A 127 5.91 -8.88 14.06
CA ASN A 127 5.13 -8.61 15.25
C ASN A 127 3.65 -9.03 15.09
N SER A 128 2.90 -9.08 16.20
CA SER A 128 1.52 -9.58 16.19
C SER A 128 0.55 -8.73 15.34
N GLN A 129 0.78 -7.42 15.21
CA GLN A 129 -0.02 -6.54 14.37
C GLN A 129 0.26 -6.80 12.89
N GLU A 130 1.52 -6.94 12.50
CA GLU A 130 1.93 -7.29 11.15
C GLU A 130 1.38 -8.65 10.73
N LYS A 131 1.45 -9.67 11.60
CA LYS A 131 0.89 -11.00 11.31
C LYS A 131 -0.59 -10.95 10.99
N ARG A 132 -1.38 -10.08 11.65
CA ARG A 132 -2.81 -9.90 11.32
C ARG A 132 -3.01 -9.37 9.91
N VAL A 133 -2.20 -8.38 9.51
CA VAL A 133 -2.27 -7.77 8.19
C VAL A 133 -1.80 -8.76 7.11
N PHE A 134 -0.65 -9.39 7.30
CA PHE A 134 -0.02 -10.30 6.33
C PHE A 134 -0.75 -11.64 6.18
N GLY A 135 -1.44 -12.08 7.23
CA GLY A 135 -2.26 -13.28 7.24
C GLY A 135 -3.65 -13.12 6.63
N SER A 136 -4.01 -11.91 6.19
CA SER A 136 -5.35 -11.62 5.69
C SER A 136 -5.51 -12.05 4.23
N THR A 137 -6.05 -13.25 4.01
CA THR A 137 -6.44 -13.73 2.69
C THR A 137 -7.66 -12.95 2.15
N PRO A 138 -7.74 -12.65 0.85
CA PRO A 138 -8.97 -12.12 0.25
C PRO A 138 -10.17 -13.03 0.55
N GLY A 139 -11.34 -12.41 0.77
CA GLY A 139 -12.60 -13.09 1.09
C GLY A 139 -13.16 -13.95 -0.05
N PRO A 140 -14.47 -14.28 -0.05
CA PRO A 140 -15.05 -15.17 -1.05
C PRO A 140 -14.76 -14.68 -2.48
N ARG A 141 -14.48 -15.61 -3.39
CA ARG A 141 -14.23 -15.31 -4.79
C ARG A 141 -15.55 -14.98 -5.48
N TYR A 142 -15.75 -13.72 -5.86
CA TYR A 142 -16.89 -13.29 -6.68
C TYR A 142 -16.58 -13.50 -8.16
N ALA A 143 -17.62 -13.77 -8.97
CA ALA A 143 -17.49 -13.77 -10.42
C ALA A 143 -17.02 -12.37 -10.88
N GLY A 144 -15.99 -12.31 -11.70
CA GLY A 144 -15.40 -11.03 -12.13
C GLY A 144 -14.54 -10.32 -11.07
N GLY A 145 -14.37 -10.85 -9.86
CA GLY A 145 -13.48 -10.29 -8.83
C GLY A 145 -14.18 -9.48 -7.73
N ASP A 146 -13.40 -9.07 -6.73
CA ASP A 146 -13.83 -8.20 -5.62
C ASP A 146 -13.04 -6.90 -5.65
N TYR A 147 -13.68 -5.85 -6.14
CA TYR A 147 -13.10 -4.52 -6.34
C TYR A 147 -13.31 -3.58 -5.13
N ARG A 148 -13.85 -4.11 -4.02
CA ARG A 148 -14.02 -3.36 -2.77
C ARG A 148 -12.70 -3.32 -2.01
N THR A 149 -12.06 -2.16 -2.07
CA THR A 149 -10.77 -1.94 -1.38
C THR A 149 -10.95 -1.52 0.08
N GLY A 150 -12.08 -0.87 0.42
CA GLY A 150 -12.27 -0.21 1.71
C GLY A 150 -11.35 1.01 1.92
N MET A 151 -10.83 1.60 0.84
CA MET A 151 -9.91 2.73 0.88
C MET A 151 -10.65 4.07 0.70
N ALA A 152 -10.18 5.10 1.39
CA ALA A 152 -10.44 6.51 1.07
C ALA A 152 -9.45 7.01 0.01
N LEU A 153 -9.65 8.21 -0.54
CA LEU A 153 -8.58 8.88 -1.32
C LEU A 153 -7.40 9.25 -0.38
N PRO A 154 -6.16 9.36 -0.90
CA PRO A 154 -4.95 9.51 -0.08
C PRO A 154 -4.71 10.95 0.44
N PHE A 155 -5.79 11.66 0.77
CA PHE A 155 -5.80 13.00 1.36
C PHE A 155 -6.97 13.13 2.35
N ALA A 156 -7.18 14.28 2.98
CA ALA A 156 -8.18 14.38 4.05
C ALA A 156 -9.61 14.13 3.53
N VAL A 157 -10.43 13.41 4.31
CA VAL A 157 -11.86 13.27 4.04
C VAL A 157 -12.51 14.65 4.11
N GLY A 158 -13.36 14.96 3.13
CA GLY A 158 -13.99 16.28 3.00
C GLY A 158 -13.19 17.31 2.19
N GLN A 159 -11.97 16.99 1.75
CA GLN A 159 -11.25 17.82 0.78
C GLN A 159 -11.54 17.40 -0.66
N THR A 160 -11.18 18.28 -1.60
CA THR A 160 -11.13 18.01 -3.03
C THR A 160 -9.71 18.24 -3.53
N TRP A 161 -9.13 17.26 -4.21
CA TRP A 161 -7.84 17.39 -4.91
C TRP A 161 -8.03 17.15 -6.39
N THR A 162 -7.14 17.71 -7.20
CA THR A 162 -7.13 17.51 -8.65
C THR A 162 -6.55 16.15 -8.98
N MET A 163 -7.22 15.42 -9.87
CA MET A 163 -6.64 14.27 -10.56
C MET A 163 -5.80 14.79 -11.72
N THR A 164 -4.51 15.02 -11.46
CA THR A 164 -3.60 15.66 -12.40
C THR A 164 -3.31 14.78 -13.61
N SER A 165 -3.40 13.46 -13.43
CA SER A 165 -3.39 12.47 -14.51
C SER A 165 -4.38 11.34 -14.20
N GLY A 166 -4.96 10.74 -15.24
CA GLY A 166 -5.86 9.59 -15.11
C GLY A 166 -5.09 8.28 -14.90
N PRO A 167 -5.77 7.13 -14.87
CA PRO A 167 -5.13 5.82 -14.73
C PRO A 167 -3.93 5.60 -15.68
N HIS A 168 -2.82 5.15 -15.12
CA HIS A 168 -1.57 4.85 -15.82
C HIS A 168 -0.77 3.76 -15.09
N GLY A 169 0.26 3.20 -15.72
CA GLY A 169 1.15 2.22 -15.09
C GLY A 169 1.93 2.82 -13.92
N TRP A 170 2.53 2.00 -13.08
CA TRP A 170 3.45 2.49 -12.04
C TRP A 170 4.69 3.18 -12.63
N GLY A 171 5.18 2.69 -13.76
CA GLY A 171 6.18 3.32 -14.62
C GLY A 171 5.63 4.34 -15.60
N GLY A 172 4.31 4.49 -15.68
CA GLY A 172 3.65 5.41 -16.58
C GLY A 172 2.85 4.73 -17.68
N TYR A 173 3.51 4.12 -18.67
CA TYR A 173 2.81 3.68 -19.89
C TYR A 173 2.41 2.20 -19.89
N GLU A 174 3.04 1.39 -19.06
CA GLU A 174 2.82 -0.04 -19.03
C GLU A 174 1.45 -0.40 -18.44
N THR A 175 0.97 -1.59 -18.80
CA THR A 175 -0.24 -2.16 -18.23
C THR A 175 0.13 -3.22 -17.18
N PRO A 176 -0.71 -3.42 -16.15
CA PRO A 176 -1.98 -2.75 -15.91
C PRO A 176 -1.81 -1.29 -15.43
N TYR A 177 -2.79 -0.42 -15.75
CA TYR A 177 -2.82 0.95 -15.23
C TYR A 177 -3.15 0.94 -13.73
N SER A 178 -2.11 0.86 -12.91
CA SER A 178 -2.18 0.67 -11.46
C SER A 178 -2.21 1.95 -10.64
N SER A 179 -1.98 3.09 -11.28
CA SER A 179 -1.65 4.34 -10.61
C SER A 179 -2.49 5.52 -11.09
N ILE A 180 -2.56 6.54 -10.24
CA ILE A 180 -3.12 7.86 -10.53
C ILE A 180 -2.25 8.94 -9.86
N ASP A 181 -2.23 10.14 -10.45
CA ASP A 181 -1.53 11.28 -9.86
C ASP A 181 -2.53 12.28 -9.28
N LEU A 182 -2.29 12.67 -8.04
CA LEU A 182 -3.16 13.57 -7.29
C LEU A 182 -2.37 14.74 -6.72
N ALA A 183 -2.92 15.95 -6.82
CA ALA A 183 -2.35 17.13 -6.19
C ALA A 183 -3.44 18.13 -5.80
N GLY A 184 -3.24 18.91 -4.75
CA GLY A 184 -4.19 19.94 -4.32
C GLY A 184 -4.32 20.06 -2.81
N GLY A 185 -5.41 20.69 -2.39
CA GLY A 185 -5.77 20.88 -0.98
C GLY A 185 -4.60 21.33 -0.10
N ASP A 186 -4.44 20.68 1.06
CA ASP A 186 -3.38 20.96 2.03
C ASP A 186 -2.02 20.34 1.66
N GLN A 187 -1.94 19.65 0.51
CA GLN A 187 -0.76 18.92 0.03
C GLN A 187 -0.30 17.77 0.95
N VAL A 188 -1.10 17.42 1.97
CA VAL A 188 -0.77 16.37 2.93
C VAL A 188 -1.27 15.04 2.42
N VAL A 189 -0.34 14.13 2.15
CA VAL A 189 -0.61 12.77 1.71
C VAL A 189 -0.88 11.90 2.93
N ARG A 190 -1.95 11.11 2.84
CA ARG A 190 -2.47 10.32 3.94
C ARG A 190 -2.70 8.88 3.53
N ALA A 191 -2.56 7.97 4.50
CA ALA A 191 -2.87 6.56 4.30
C ALA A 191 -4.34 6.39 3.87
N ALA A 192 -4.53 5.77 2.71
CA ALA A 192 -5.84 5.51 2.11
C ALA A 192 -6.68 4.53 2.94
N ARG A 193 -6.03 3.64 3.70
CA ARG A 193 -6.66 2.65 4.58
C ARG A 193 -5.72 2.27 5.72
N ALA A 194 -6.28 1.72 6.79
CA ALA A 194 -5.49 1.17 7.89
C ALA A 194 -4.58 0.03 7.40
N GLY A 195 -3.42 -0.13 8.03
CA GLY A 195 -2.44 -1.12 7.61
C GLY A 195 -1.11 -0.96 8.33
N THR A 196 -0.05 -1.49 7.73
CA THR A 196 1.32 -1.34 8.23
C THR A 196 2.19 -0.62 7.20
N ALA A 197 2.82 0.48 7.62
CA ALA A 197 3.63 1.35 6.77
C ALA A 197 5.12 1.02 6.83
N TYR A 198 5.77 1.12 5.66
CA TYR A 198 7.19 0.90 5.45
C TYR A 198 7.75 1.99 4.54
N THR A 199 8.91 2.53 4.92
CA THR A 199 9.71 3.35 4.02
C THR A 199 10.46 2.43 3.07
N MET A 200 10.09 2.50 1.79
CA MET A 200 10.82 1.79 0.73
C MET A 200 12.09 2.56 0.41
N CYS A 201 11.95 3.88 0.30
CA CYS A 201 13.05 4.81 0.16
C CYS A 201 12.57 6.24 0.50
N THR A 202 13.46 7.24 0.49
CA THR A 202 13.05 8.64 0.66
C THR A 202 11.99 8.99 -0.38
N GLY A 203 10.86 9.54 0.08
CA GLY A 203 9.74 9.89 -0.79
C GLY A 203 8.85 8.74 -1.26
N TRP A 204 9.16 7.48 -0.88
CA TRP A 204 8.33 6.31 -1.17
C TRP A 204 7.91 5.58 0.10
N ILE A 205 6.61 5.65 0.41
CA ILE A 205 5.98 4.86 1.46
C ILE A 205 5.11 3.77 0.85
N ARG A 206 5.21 2.55 1.38
CA ARG A 206 4.26 1.47 1.13
C ARG A 206 3.41 1.25 2.38
N VAL A 207 2.10 1.09 2.21
CA VAL A 207 1.21 0.60 3.28
C VAL A 207 0.62 -0.73 2.86
N ILE A 208 0.90 -1.79 3.62
CA ILE A 208 0.28 -3.10 3.44
C ILE A 208 -1.03 -3.13 4.23
N HIS A 209 -2.11 -3.52 3.57
CA HIS A 209 -3.44 -3.63 4.14
C HIS A 209 -3.82 -5.10 4.34
N ASP A 210 -4.88 -5.31 5.10
CA ASP A 210 -5.61 -6.57 5.07
C ASP A 210 -6.20 -6.84 3.67
N ARG A 211 -6.69 -8.08 3.45
CA ARG A 211 -7.29 -8.55 2.19
C ARG A 211 -6.33 -8.56 1.00
N GLY A 212 -5.02 -8.63 1.27
CA GLY A 212 -3.96 -8.79 0.27
C GLY A 212 -3.65 -7.53 -0.55
N TYR A 213 -4.23 -6.38 -0.20
CA TYR A 213 -3.93 -5.10 -0.86
C TYR A 213 -2.72 -4.41 -0.24
N SER A 214 -1.97 -3.67 -1.05
CA SER A 214 -1.06 -2.63 -0.58
C SER A 214 -1.20 -1.38 -1.45
N THR A 215 -0.81 -0.24 -0.89
CA THR A 215 -0.78 1.04 -1.60
C THR A 215 0.61 1.64 -1.52
N ASP A 216 1.07 2.18 -2.64
CA ASP A 216 2.33 2.90 -2.75
C ASP A 216 2.06 4.40 -2.94
N TYR A 217 2.85 5.21 -2.25
CA TYR A 217 2.78 6.67 -2.26
C TYR A 217 4.17 7.19 -2.62
N TYR A 218 4.33 7.70 -3.83
CA TYR A 218 5.62 8.16 -4.35
C TYR A 218 5.65 9.65 -4.67
N HIS A 219 6.88 10.14 -4.89
CA HIS A 219 7.27 11.54 -5.02
C HIS A 219 7.10 12.39 -3.76
N LEU A 220 7.01 11.77 -2.58
CA LEU A 220 6.70 12.52 -1.37
C LEU A 220 7.87 13.37 -0.87
N TRP A 221 7.59 14.60 -0.45
CA TRP A 221 8.50 15.38 0.39
C TRP A 221 8.15 15.23 1.86
N SER A 222 9.16 15.35 2.73
CA SER A 222 8.97 15.22 4.20
C SER A 222 8.24 13.92 4.57
N SER A 223 8.48 12.84 3.82
CA SER A 223 7.86 11.55 4.09
C SER A 223 8.30 11.02 5.45
N ILE A 224 7.42 10.30 6.12
CA ILE A 224 7.76 9.60 7.36
C ILE A 224 8.89 8.60 7.13
N SER A 225 9.63 8.27 8.20
CA SER A 225 10.61 7.19 8.21
C SER A 225 10.12 6.10 9.17
N VAL A 226 9.65 4.98 8.62
CA VAL A 226 8.99 3.91 9.39
C VAL A 226 9.34 2.53 8.86
N ASN A 227 9.35 1.54 9.75
CA ASN A 227 9.45 0.13 9.38
C ASN A 227 8.49 -0.68 10.27
N GLY A 228 7.35 -1.08 9.71
CA GLY A 228 6.38 -1.89 10.46
C GLY A 228 5.43 -1.08 11.34
N ALA A 229 5.28 0.23 11.09
CA ALA A 229 4.41 1.10 11.90
C ALA A 229 2.94 0.89 11.54
N ALA A 230 2.08 0.66 12.53
CA ALA A 230 0.64 0.62 12.32
C ALA A 230 0.11 2.02 11.97
N VAL A 231 -0.67 2.11 10.91
CA VAL A 231 -1.33 3.35 10.47
C VAL A 231 -2.82 3.14 10.37
N SER A 232 -3.57 4.20 10.65
CA SER A 232 -5.02 4.28 10.39
C SER A 232 -5.28 5.05 9.09
N GLN A 233 -6.48 4.90 8.51
CA GLN A 233 -6.92 5.76 7.40
C GLN A 233 -6.77 7.24 7.81
N GLY A 234 -6.17 8.07 6.96
CA GLY A 234 -5.93 9.49 7.24
C GLY A 234 -4.61 9.82 7.95
N THR A 235 -3.84 8.81 8.37
CA THR A 235 -2.51 9.01 8.98
C THR A 235 -1.58 9.73 8.00
N TYR A 236 -0.86 10.74 8.48
CA TYR A 236 0.15 11.46 7.70
C TYR A 236 1.24 10.51 7.18
N LEU A 237 1.55 10.56 5.88
CA LEU A 237 2.65 9.80 5.26
C LEU A 237 3.75 10.70 4.70
N GLY A 238 3.41 11.92 4.35
CA GLY A 238 4.30 12.89 3.71
C GLY A 238 3.49 14.01 3.09
N ASN A 239 4.16 14.85 2.32
CA ASN A 239 3.53 15.84 1.48
C ASN A 239 3.71 15.45 0.01
N THR A 240 2.81 15.86 -0.88
CA THR A 240 3.06 15.80 -2.32
C THR A 240 4.39 16.49 -2.64
N GLY A 241 5.10 16.01 -3.65
CA GLY A 241 6.43 16.48 -3.97
C GLY A 241 6.88 16.05 -5.35
N THR A 242 8.20 16.02 -5.53
CA THR A 242 8.88 15.58 -6.76
C THR A 242 10.09 14.70 -6.42
N ASP A 243 10.07 14.02 -5.28
CA ASP A 243 11.22 13.19 -4.87
C ASP A 243 11.37 12.00 -5.83
N VAL A 244 12.58 11.86 -6.38
CA VAL A 244 12.95 10.77 -7.30
C VAL A 244 14.26 10.13 -6.85
N THR A 245 14.54 10.13 -5.54
CA THR A 245 15.78 9.58 -4.96
C THR A 245 16.00 8.11 -5.32
N CYS A 246 14.94 7.42 -5.72
CA CYS A 246 14.91 5.99 -6.00
C CYS A 246 14.82 5.71 -7.50
N GLY A 247 14.73 6.76 -8.33
CA GLY A 247 14.58 6.68 -9.77
C GLY A 247 13.24 7.23 -10.27
N GLY A 248 13.11 7.27 -11.58
CA GLY A 248 11.96 7.84 -12.28
C GLY A 248 12.01 9.36 -12.39
N ALA A 249 10.88 9.94 -12.78
CA ALA A 249 10.76 11.37 -13.03
C ALA A 249 9.44 11.93 -12.50
N ALA A 250 9.46 13.19 -12.05
CA ALA A 250 8.28 13.96 -11.69
C ALA A 250 8.38 15.36 -12.32
N THR A 251 7.41 15.74 -13.14
CA THR A 251 7.39 17.04 -13.84
C THR A 251 6.81 18.17 -12.99
N GLY A 252 6.12 17.83 -11.90
CA GLY A 252 5.48 18.77 -11.00
C GLY A 252 5.06 18.08 -9.71
N ARG A 253 4.68 18.90 -8.72
CA ARG A 253 4.34 18.42 -7.39
C ARG A 253 3.05 17.60 -7.39
N HIS A 254 3.12 16.32 -7.02
CA HIS A 254 1.97 15.43 -6.86
C HIS A 254 2.30 14.28 -5.90
N VAL A 255 1.30 13.44 -5.59
CA VAL A 255 1.53 12.07 -5.14
C VAL A 255 1.21 11.13 -6.29
N HIS A 256 2.15 10.25 -6.62
CA HIS A 256 1.90 9.10 -7.48
C HIS A 256 1.39 7.97 -6.59
N PHE A 257 0.09 7.66 -6.69
CA PHE A 257 -0.60 6.68 -5.86
C PHE A 257 -0.79 5.39 -6.63
N GLY A 258 -0.16 4.30 -6.19
CA GLY A 258 -0.22 2.99 -6.84
C GLY A 258 -1.01 1.96 -6.03
N LEU A 259 -1.81 1.14 -6.73
CA LEU A 259 -2.55 0.02 -6.14
C LEU A 259 -1.87 -1.32 -6.43
N ARG A 260 -1.74 -2.13 -5.39
CA ARG A 260 -1.15 -3.47 -5.47
C ARG A 260 -2.05 -4.50 -4.82
N GLN A 261 -1.99 -5.73 -5.32
CA GLN A 261 -2.60 -6.89 -4.69
C GLN A 261 -1.74 -8.13 -4.95
N ASN A 262 -1.48 -8.94 -3.91
CA ASN A 262 -0.73 -10.19 -4.02
C ASN A 262 0.62 -10.05 -4.77
N SER A 263 1.47 -9.12 -4.34
CA SER A 263 2.80 -8.76 -4.89
C SER A 263 2.82 -8.05 -6.23
N ALA A 264 1.70 -7.90 -6.91
CA ALA A 264 1.66 -7.25 -8.22
C ALA A 264 0.97 -5.90 -8.14
N TYR A 265 1.40 -4.98 -8.99
CA TYR A 265 0.57 -3.84 -9.37
C TYR A 265 -0.67 -4.36 -10.10
N VAL A 266 -1.84 -3.86 -9.70
CA VAL A 266 -3.13 -4.25 -10.29
C VAL A 266 -3.83 -3.03 -10.85
N GLY A 267 -4.63 -3.22 -11.90
CA GLY A 267 -5.34 -2.12 -12.53
C GLY A 267 -6.25 -1.40 -11.54
N ILE A 268 -6.11 -0.08 -11.41
CA ILE A 268 -6.93 0.73 -10.50
C ILE A 268 -8.37 0.86 -11.01
N ALA A 269 -8.59 0.71 -12.32
CA ALA A 269 -9.92 0.74 -12.89
C ALA A 269 -10.82 -0.36 -12.31
N GLY A 270 -12.07 -0.01 -12.05
CA GLY A 270 -13.07 -0.84 -11.38
C GLY A 270 -12.94 -0.87 -9.86
N HIS A 271 -11.76 -0.58 -9.28
CA HIS A 271 -11.57 -0.53 -7.83
C HIS A 271 -12.19 0.73 -7.20
N GLY A 272 -12.88 0.56 -6.08
CA GLY A 272 -13.45 1.68 -5.33
C GLY A 272 -12.44 2.32 -4.40
N ILE A 273 -12.14 3.60 -4.58
CA ILE A 273 -11.24 4.35 -3.69
C ILE A 273 -11.88 5.70 -3.40
N GLY A 274 -12.14 6.01 -2.13
CA GLY A 274 -12.84 7.25 -1.73
C GLY A 274 -14.28 7.35 -2.25
N LYS A 275 -14.92 6.20 -2.46
CA LYS A 275 -16.23 6.05 -3.13
C LYS A 275 -16.25 6.45 -4.61
N TRP A 276 -15.07 6.48 -5.25
CA TRP A 276 -14.93 6.62 -6.69
C TRP A 276 -14.61 5.27 -7.32
N GLU A 277 -15.29 4.94 -8.42
CA GLU A 277 -14.91 3.88 -9.34
C GLU A 277 -13.99 4.49 -10.42
N PHE A 278 -12.71 4.12 -10.44
CA PHE A 278 -11.80 4.59 -11.49
C PHE A 278 -12.05 3.87 -12.81
N VAL A 279 -11.78 4.55 -13.91
CA VAL A 279 -12.06 4.07 -15.27
C VAL A 279 -10.91 4.47 -16.18
N ASN A 280 -10.32 3.47 -16.84
CA ASN A 280 -9.24 3.69 -17.81
C ASN A 280 -9.71 4.54 -18.99
N GLY A 281 -8.80 5.38 -19.51
CA GLY A 281 -8.97 6.00 -20.81
C GLY A 281 -8.52 5.10 -21.96
N ALA A 282 -8.42 5.67 -23.15
CA ALA A 282 -7.92 4.96 -24.34
C ALA A 282 -6.40 4.68 -24.27
N GLY A 283 -5.68 5.40 -23.41
CA GLY A 283 -4.27 5.19 -23.14
C GLY A 283 -3.89 5.66 -21.73
N ALA A 284 -2.61 5.50 -21.39
CA ALA A 284 -2.07 5.92 -20.10
C ALA A 284 -2.32 7.40 -19.85
N TYR A 285 -2.51 7.74 -18.58
CA TYR A 285 -2.76 9.10 -18.07
C TYR A 285 -4.10 9.70 -18.51
N GLN A 286 -4.92 8.96 -19.25
CA GLN A 286 -6.27 9.33 -19.64
C GLN A 286 -7.30 8.63 -18.76
N GLY A 287 -8.57 8.97 -18.93
CA GLY A 287 -9.69 8.35 -18.20
C GLY A 287 -10.22 9.25 -17.09
N GLY A 288 -10.74 8.62 -16.04
CA GLY A 288 -11.38 9.36 -14.97
C GLY A 288 -11.93 8.48 -13.87
N ALA A 289 -12.89 9.01 -13.13
CA ALA A 289 -13.57 8.30 -12.07
C ALA A 289 -15.06 8.67 -11.98
N ARG A 290 -15.86 7.71 -11.48
CA ARG A 290 -17.30 7.83 -11.27
C ARG A 290 -17.68 7.81 -9.81
N HIS A 291 -18.63 8.65 -9.42
CA HIS A 291 -19.32 8.58 -8.13
C HIS A 291 -20.82 8.70 -8.39
N GLY A 292 -21.52 7.57 -8.39
CA GLY A 292 -22.86 7.50 -8.99
C GLY A 292 -22.78 7.89 -10.47
N SER A 293 -23.66 8.79 -10.91
CA SER A 293 -23.66 9.31 -12.28
C SER A 293 -22.67 10.45 -12.52
N ALA A 294 -22.03 10.99 -11.47
CA ALA A 294 -21.01 12.02 -11.62
C ALA A 294 -19.73 11.45 -12.25
N TRP A 295 -19.15 12.19 -13.20
CA TRP A 295 -17.89 11.86 -13.86
C TRP A 295 -16.85 12.95 -13.60
N VAL A 296 -15.65 12.55 -13.19
CA VAL A 296 -14.47 13.41 -13.09
C VAL A 296 -13.40 12.87 -14.02
N GLY A 297 -13.09 13.64 -15.07
CA GLY A 297 -11.97 13.37 -15.95
C GLY A 297 -10.68 13.99 -15.44
N VAL A 298 -9.58 13.74 -16.16
CA VAL A 298 -8.27 14.36 -15.91
C VAL A 298 -8.38 15.87 -15.80
N GLY A 299 -7.68 16.46 -14.84
CA GLY A 299 -7.74 17.88 -14.50
C GLY A 299 -8.95 18.28 -13.63
N GLY A 300 -9.90 17.37 -13.41
CA GLY A 300 -11.05 17.59 -12.53
C GLY A 300 -10.75 17.32 -11.06
N GLY A 301 -11.62 17.82 -10.18
CA GLY A 301 -11.51 17.68 -8.73
C GLY A 301 -12.21 16.42 -8.22
N LEU A 302 -11.48 15.54 -7.53
CA LEU A 302 -12.01 14.40 -6.80
C LEU A 302 -12.26 14.78 -5.34
N TYR A 303 -13.50 14.69 -4.89
CA TYR A 303 -13.87 14.88 -3.49
C TYR A 303 -13.66 13.60 -2.70
N ASN A 304 -13.05 13.66 -1.52
CA ASN A 304 -12.86 12.49 -0.68
C ASN A 304 -14.08 12.24 0.22
N HIS A 305 -14.95 11.33 -0.22
CA HIS A 305 -16.13 10.88 0.53
C HIS A 305 -15.80 9.92 1.69
N GLY A 306 -14.53 9.58 1.90
CA GLY A 306 -14.08 8.54 2.82
C GLY A 306 -14.16 7.13 2.22
N ALA A 307 -13.82 6.13 3.02
CA ALA A 307 -13.89 4.73 2.59
C ALA A 307 -15.34 4.28 2.31
N LEU A 308 -15.53 3.41 1.33
CA LEU A 308 -16.76 2.63 1.18
C LEU A 308 -16.64 1.36 2.02
N GLY A 309 -17.58 1.15 2.95
CA GLY A 309 -17.64 -0.08 3.73
C GLY A 309 -17.87 -1.31 2.84
N LEU A 310 -17.41 -2.48 3.28
CA LEU A 310 -17.46 -3.70 2.46
C LEU A 310 -18.89 -4.22 2.23
N ASN A 311 -19.87 -3.79 3.03
CA ASN A 311 -21.29 -4.06 2.84
C ASN A 311 -22.06 -2.81 2.37
N GLN A 312 -21.37 -1.80 1.86
CA GLN A 312 -21.96 -0.57 1.36
C GLN A 312 -21.88 -0.52 -0.17
N ALA A 313 -22.73 0.33 -0.74
CA ALA A 313 -22.76 0.60 -2.17
C ALA A 313 -22.95 2.10 -2.42
N VAL A 314 -22.47 2.57 -3.58
CA VAL A 314 -22.80 3.90 -4.10
C VAL A 314 -23.96 3.77 -5.06
N VAL A 315 -25.00 4.59 -4.90
CA VAL A 315 -26.13 4.62 -5.81
C VAL A 315 -25.69 5.23 -7.14
N ASP A 316 -25.91 4.49 -8.21
CA ASP A 316 -25.72 4.92 -9.59
C ASP A 316 -27.04 4.77 -10.33
N ALA A 317 -27.81 5.85 -10.35
CA ALA A 317 -29.11 5.89 -11.01
C ALA A 317 -28.99 5.94 -12.55
N ASN A 318 -27.78 5.77 -13.09
CA ASN A 318 -27.46 5.73 -14.51
C ASN A 318 -28.03 6.93 -15.30
N GLY A 319 -27.75 8.14 -14.83
CA GLY A 319 -28.25 9.40 -15.41
C GLY A 319 -29.61 9.87 -14.88
N GLY A 320 -30.25 9.09 -13.99
CA GLY A 320 -31.41 9.52 -13.21
C GLY A 320 -31.05 10.32 -11.96
N GLY A 321 -32.01 11.04 -11.38
CA GLY A 321 -31.79 11.80 -10.13
C GLY A 321 -31.90 10.96 -8.85
N THR A 322 -32.76 9.93 -8.85
CA THR A 322 -33.01 9.08 -7.67
C THR A 322 -33.35 7.65 -8.05
N LEU A 323 -33.00 6.70 -7.19
CA LEU A 323 -33.39 5.29 -7.25
C LEU A 323 -34.57 5.01 -6.32
N THR A 324 -35.60 4.33 -6.83
CA THR A 324 -36.82 3.98 -6.07
C THR A 324 -36.53 2.89 -5.04
N LYS A 325 -36.92 3.14 -3.78
CA LYS A 325 -36.92 2.17 -2.68
C LYS A 325 -38.27 1.46 -2.60
N ARG A 326 -38.27 0.14 -2.38
CA ARG A 326 -39.47 -0.70 -2.40
C ARG A 326 -39.61 -1.56 -1.14
N SER A 327 -40.81 -2.04 -0.85
CA SER A 327 -41.08 -2.93 0.28
C SER A 327 -40.62 -4.38 0.09
N GLY A 328 -40.23 -4.75 -1.14
CA GLY A 328 -39.69 -6.06 -1.47
C GLY A 328 -38.90 -6.07 -2.79
N PRO A 329 -38.29 -7.21 -3.14
CA PRO A 329 -37.41 -7.34 -4.30
C PRO A 329 -38.21 -7.42 -5.60
N GLY A 330 -38.68 -6.28 -6.12
CA GLY A 330 -39.35 -6.23 -7.42
C GLY A 330 -40.28 -5.04 -7.62
N THR A 331 -40.65 -4.78 -8.88
CA THR A 331 -41.52 -3.64 -9.23
C THR A 331 -42.98 -3.77 -8.78
N GLY A 332 -43.44 -4.97 -8.44
CA GLY A 332 -44.78 -5.22 -7.89
C GLY A 332 -44.94 -4.82 -6.41
N TYR A 333 -43.83 -4.53 -5.71
CA TYR A 333 -43.86 -4.10 -4.32
C TYR A 333 -44.10 -2.59 -4.19
N SER A 334 -44.77 -2.19 -3.11
CA SER A 334 -45.08 -0.78 -2.83
C SER A 334 -43.81 0.06 -2.72
N VAL A 335 -43.91 1.31 -3.19
CA VAL A 335 -42.83 2.30 -3.10
C VAL A 335 -42.76 2.83 -1.67
N LEU A 336 -41.56 2.76 -1.08
CA LEU A 336 -41.27 3.29 0.27
C LEU A 336 -40.56 4.65 0.24
N GLY A 337 -40.16 5.11 -0.94
CA GLY A 337 -39.47 6.37 -1.15
C GLY A 337 -38.42 6.25 -2.24
N SER A 338 -37.39 7.09 -2.17
CA SER A 338 -36.25 7.05 -3.09
C SER A 338 -34.94 7.37 -2.36
N VAL A 339 -33.83 7.12 -3.05
CA VAL A 339 -32.47 7.46 -2.61
C VAL A 339 -31.75 8.18 -3.75
N GLY A 340 -31.02 9.26 -3.45
CA GLY A 340 -30.35 10.07 -4.47
C GLY A 340 -29.18 9.35 -5.15
N ASP A 341 -28.91 9.72 -6.39
CA ASP A 341 -27.67 9.36 -7.08
C ASP A 341 -26.43 9.83 -6.29
N GLY A 342 -25.37 9.02 -6.27
CA GLY A 342 -24.17 9.25 -5.46
C GLY A 342 -24.32 8.93 -3.96
N ALA A 343 -25.55 8.70 -3.47
CA ALA A 343 -25.74 8.37 -2.06
C ALA A 343 -25.06 7.04 -1.70
N THR A 344 -24.53 6.95 -0.48
CA THR A 344 -24.05 5.69 0.08
C THR A 344 -25.19 4.96 0.78
N VAL A 345 -25.41 3.70 0.45
CA VAL A 345 -26.37 2.82 1.13
C VAL A 345 -25.66 1.64 1.78
N THR A 346 -26.21 1.12 2.88
CA THR A 346 -25.70 -0.09 3.54
C THR A 346 -26.63 -1.25 3.25
N VAL A 347 -26.07 -2.36 2.76
CA VAL A 347 -26.82 -3.56 2.36
C VAL A 347 -26.80 -4.59 3.49
N SER A 348 -27.98 -5.02 3.90
CA SER A 348 -28.16 -6.08 4.90
C SER A 348 -28.03 -7.47 4.30
N CYS A 349 -28.72 -7.74 3.18
CA CYS A 349 -28.69 -8.99 2.43
C CYS A 349 -29.30 -8.75 1.04
N SER A 350 -29.24 -9.75 0.16
CA SER A 350 -29.75 -9.65 -1.21
C SER A 350 -30.76 -10.76 -1.52
N ALA A 351 -31.63 -10.57 -2.49
CA ALA A 351 -32.58 -11.55 -3.01
C ALA A 351 -32.84 -11.35 -4.50
N ASN A 352 -33.34 -12.37 -5.19
CA ASN A 352 -33.74 -12.25 -6.59
C ASN A 352 -35.15 -11.65 -6.70
N GLY A 353 -35.34 -10.81 -7.72
CA GLY A 353 -36.59 -10.12 -8.02
C GLY A 353 -36.76 -9.87 -9.51
N THR A 354 -37.59 -8.87 -9.85
CA THR A 354 -37.73 -8.43 -11.25
C THR A 354 -36.40 -7.91 -11.79
N SER A 355 -36.03 -8.27 -13.02
CA SER A 355 -34.77 -7.82 -13.65
C SER A 355 -34.80 -6.35 -14.04
N HIS A 356 -33.65 -5.68 -13.90
CA HIS A 356 -33.42 -4.29 -14.34
C HIS A 356 -32.09 -4.20 -15.08
N THR A 357 -31.98 -3.21 -15.95
CA THR A 357 -30.74 -2.87 -16.67
C THR A 357 -30.29 -1.48 -16.24
N GLY A 358 -29.06 -1.40 -15.73
CA GLY A 358 -28.40 -0.15 -15.41
C GLY A 358 -27.00 -0.10 -16.03
N ARG A 359 -26.13 0.73 -15.47
CA ARG A 359 -24.79 0.98 -16.04
C ARG A 359 -23.95 -0.30 -16.16
N TYR A 360 -24.07 -1.17 -15.16
CA TYR A 360 -23.25 -2.38 -15.02
C TYR A 360 -23.89 -3.61 -15.70
N GLY A 361 -24.96 -3.41 -16.46
CA GLY A 361 -25.68 -4.45 -17.20
C GLY A 361 -27.02 -4.84 -16.59
N THR A 362 -27.53 -5.99 -16.99
CA THR A 362 -28.82 -6.52 -16.54
C THR A 362 -28.65 -7.48 -15.38
N THR A 363 -29.42 -7.30 -14.31
CA THR A 363 -29.42 -8.19 -13.14
C THR A 363 -30.82 -8.35 -12.55
N SER A 364 -31.10 -9.52 -11.98
CA SER A 364 -32.28 -9.80 -11.15
C SER A 364 -32.00 -9.63 -9.65
N LEU A 365 -30.78 -9.23 -9.27
CA LEU A 365 -30.39 -9.05 -7.88
C LEU A 365 -31.01 -7.76 -7.31
N TRP A 366 -31.53 -7.87 -6.10
CA TRP A 366 -32.06 -6.77 -5.29
C TRP A 366 -31.37 -6.79 -3.93
N ASN A 367 -31.07 -5.61 -3.41
CA ASN A 367 -30.41 -5.41 -2.14
C ASN A 367 -31.40 -4.86 -1.12
N ARG A 368 -31.55 -5.57 0.00
CA ARG A 368 -32.25 -5.05 1.18
C ARG A 368 -31.31 -4.13 1.93
N LEU A 369 -31.71 -2.88 2.07
CA LEU A 369 -30.97 -1.86 2.80
C LEU A 369 -31.18 -2.01 4.32
N SER A 370 -30.32 -1.36 5.10
CA SER A 370 -30.41 -1.35 6.57
C SER A 370 -31.72 -0.78 7.13
N ASP A 371 -32.42 0.07 6.36
CA ASP A 371 -33.74 0.61 6.71
C ASP A 371 -34.90 -0.36 6.37
N GLY A 372 -34.58 -1.54 5.84
CA GLY A 372 -35.53 -2.58 5.46
C GLY A 372 -36.12 -2.45 4.06
N ALA A 373 -35.86 -1.34 3.36
CA ALA A 373 -36.31 -1.16 1.99
C ALA A 373 -35.40 -1.90 0.99
N TRP A 374 -35.90 -2.12 -0.22
CA TRP A 374 -35.22 -2.83 -1.29
C TRP A 374 -34.94 -1.91 -2.47
N VAL A 375 -33.76 -2.05 -3.05
CA VAL A 375 -33.36 -1.38 -4.29
C VAL A 375 -32.77 -2.40 -5.25
N SER A 376 -32.92 -2.18 -6.56
CA SER A 376 -32.29 -3.06 -7.55
C SER A 376 -30.78 -2.83 -7.59
N ASP A 377 -30.01 -3.91 -7.63
CA ASP A 377 -28.55 -3.90 -7.74
C ASP A 377 -28.06 -3.29 -9.06
N ALA A 378 -28.89 -3.30 -10.11
CA ALA A 378 -28.59 -2.69 -11.41
C ALA A 378 -28.20 -1.20 -11.32
N TYR A 379 -28.62 -0.53 -10.24
CA TYR A 379 -28.39 0.89 -9.99
C TYR A 379 -27.46 1.14 -8.79
N LEU A 380 -26.63 0.17 -8.44
CA LEU A 380 -25.63 0.28 -7.39
C LEU A 380 -24.26 -0.06 -7.95
N TRP A 381 -23.25 0.73 -7.58
CA TRP A 381 -21.87 0.28 -7.62
C TRP A 381 -21.52 -0.37 -6.28
N THR A 382 -21.36 -1.70 -6.28
CA THR A 382 -21.03 -2.51 -5.10
C THR A 382 -19.59 -3.04 -5.13
N GLY A 383 -18.91 -2.95 -6.27
CA GLY A 383 -17.57 -3.51 -6.48
C GLY A 383 -17.53 -5.04 -6.59
N VAL A 384 -18.69 -5.73 -6.64
CA VAL A 384 -18.78 -7.19 -6.81
C VAL A 384 -19.93 -7.55 -7.74
N ASN A 385 -19.79 -8.64 -8.51
CA ASN A 385 -20.90 -9.20 -9.27
C ASN A 385 -21.56 -10.33 -8.47
N GLY A 386 -22.45 -9.96 -7.54
CA GLY A 386 -23.13 -10.88 -6.64
C GLY A 386 -23.60 -10.23 -5.34
N PRO A 387 -24.19 -11.00 -4.41
CA PRO A 387 -24.70 -10.48 -3.15
C PRO A 387 -23.57 -9.91 -2.27
N VAL A 388 -23.54 -8.58 -2.12
CA VAL A 388 -22.46 -7.86 -1.42
C VAL A 388 -22.36 -8.26 0.06
N ASN A 389 -23.48 -8.62 0.69
CA ASN A 389 -23.57 -9.04 2.09
C ASN A 389 -24.39 -10.33 2.27
N GLY A 390 -24.30 -11.26 1.31
CA GLY A 390 -25.00 -12.55 1.37
C GLY A 390 -26.49 -12.49 1.03
N TRP A 391 -27.14 -13.66 1.01
CA TRP A 391 -28.56 -13.81 0.68
C TRP A 391 -29.46 -13.62 1.90
N CYS A 392 -30.64 -13.05 1.68
CA CYS A 392 -31.80 -13.28 2.53
C CYS A 392 -32.43 -14.64 2.12
#